data_AF-A0A2G2NR60-F1
#
_entry.id   AF-A0A2G2NR60-F1
#
_cell.length_a   1.000
_cell.length_b   1.000
_cell.length_c   1.000
_cell.angle_alpha   90.00
_cell.angle_beta   90.00
_cell.angle_gamma   90.00
#
_symmetry.space_group_name_H-M   'P 1'
#
loop_
_entity.id
_entity.type
_entity.pdbx_description
1 polymer ?
#
loop_
_entity_poly.entity_id
_entity_poly.type
_entity_poly.pdbx_seq_one_letter_code
_entity_poly.pdbx_strand_id
1 'polypeptide(L)'
;MATQQLNPDASSKVLERLRGKHVLITGTTGFLGKVVLEKLIRAVPDIGGIHLLIRGNKRHPDARDRFFEEIATSSVFDRLRQDDNEAFETFIEDRVHCVTGEVTEPLFGLSADRFRKLAGGIDVVVNSAASVNFREELDKALAINTRCLDNVAELARQNKSLAVLQVSTCYVNGMNSGQITETVIKPAGEAIPRSTEGYYEIEELVRLLEDKIADVRSRYSGKALEKKLVDLGIREANHYGWSDTYTFTKWLGEQLLLKALSGRALTIVRPSIIESALEEPAPGWIEGVKVADAIILAYAREKVTLFPGKRAGVIDVIPVDLVANAIILAAAEAVADSPRHRIYQCCSGSSNPVSLGQFIDHLMAESKANFAEYDQLFYRQPTKPFIAVNRRLFDAVVGGVRIPLSITGKVLRMLGQNRELKVLRNLDTTRSLATIFGFYTAPDYIFRNDDLLALASRMGELDKVLFPVDARQIDWSVYLRKIHLAGLNRYALKERKVYSLRSAKARKKAA
;
A
#
# COMPACT_ATOMS: atom_id res chain seq x y z
N MET A 1 31.47 12.25 1.10
CA MET A 1 30.59 13.41 1.33
C MET A 1 31.12 14.55 0.50
N ALA A 2 30.54 14.77 -0.69
CA ALA A 2 30.70 16.02 -1.41
C ALA A 2 29.48 16.86 -1.03
N THR A 3 29.65 17.84 -0.14
CA THR A 3 28.71 18.94 0.02
C THR A 3 28.68 19.69 -1.31
N GLN A 4 27.77 19.31 -2.21
CA GLN A 4 27.35 20.18 -3.30
C GLN A 4 26.82 21.45 -2.62
N GLN A 5 27.56 22.54 -2.78
CA GLN A 5 27.09 23.87 -2.41
C GLN A 5 25.82 24.11 -3.24
N LEU A 6 24.66 24.00 -2.58
CA LEU A 6 23.40 24.43 -3.16
C LEU A 6 23.55 25.91 -3.53
N ASN A 7 23.24 26.25 -4.79
CA ASN A 7 23.29 27.62 -5.25
C ASN A 7 22.33 28.44 -4.37
N PRO A 8 22.78 29.53 -3.71
CA PRO A 8 21.93 30.34 -2.83
C PRO A 8 20.72 30.97 -3.55
N ASP A 9 20.74 31.04 -4.89
CA ASP A 9 19.62 31.50 -5.72
C ASP A 9 18.70 30.36 -6.24
N ALA A 10 18.94 29.10 -5.84
CA ALA A 10 18.09 28.00 -6.29
C ALA A 10 16.71 28.07 -5.64
N SER A 11 15.67 28.33 -6.43
CA SER A 11 14.28 28.21 -6.00
C SER A 11 13.75 26.79 -6.22
N SER A 12 12.81 26.37 -5.37
CA SER A 12 12.14 25.08 -5.52
C SER A 12 11.00 25.21 -6.52
N LYS A 13 11.05 24.44 -7.62
CA LYS A 13 9.97 24.42 -8.61
C LYS A 13 8.73 23.77 -8.03
N VAL A 14 8.89 22.79 -7.14
CA VAL A 14 7.75 22.15 -6.46
C VAL A 14 6.97 23.16 -5.64
N LEU A 15 7.66 23.95 -4.81
CA LEU A 15 7.03 24.97 -3.97
C LEU A 15 6.40 26.07 -4.81
N GLU A 16 7.08 26.55 -5.86
CA GLU A 16 6.52 27.55 -6.78
C GLU A 16 5.24 27.07 -7.47
N ARG A 17 5.21 25.81 -7.94
CA ARG A 17 4.09 25.26 -8.70
C ARG A 17 2.89 24.89 -7.83
N LEU A 18 3.11 24.54 -6.57
CA LEU A 18 2.06 24.22 -5.61
C LEU A 18 1.61 25.42 -4.77
N ARG A 19 2.30 26.57 -4.88
CA ARG A 19 1.90 27.81 -4.22
C ARG A 19 0.47 28.20 -4.59
N GLY A 20 -0.36 28.43 -3.57
CA GLY A 20 -1.76 28.81 -3.72
C GLY A 20 -2.67 27.73 -4.32
N LYS A 21 -2.15 26.51 -4.56
CA LYS A 21 -2.94 25.42 -5.15
C LYS A 21 -3.81 24.72 -4.11
N HIS A 22 -4.97 24.27 -4.54
CA HIS A 22 -5.88 23.46 -3.72
C HIS A 22 -5.80 21.99 -4.13
N VAL A 23 -5.48 21.13 -3.17
CA VAL A 23 -5.27 19.68 -3.40
C VAL A 23 -6.34 18.88 -2.68
N LEU A 24 -7.10 18.05 -3.41
CA LEU A 24 -8.01 17.07 -2.84
C LEU A 24 -7.29 15.74 -2.64
N ILE A 25 -7.29 15.20 -1.43
CA ILE A 25 -6.72 13.88 -1.10
C ILE A 25 -7.85 12.94 -0.69
N THR A 26 -7.88 11.75 -1.30
CA THR A 26 -8.70 10.64 -0.83
C THR A 26 -7.83 9.60 -0.12
N GLY A 27 -8.41 8.84 0.80
CA GLY A 27 -7.70 7.76 1.49
C GLY A 27 -6.77 8.22 2.63
N THR A 28 -6.94 9.45 3.13
CA THR A 28 -6.13 10.04 4.22
C THR A 28 -6.30 9.33 5.57
N THR A 29 -7.28 8.45 5.72
CA THR A 29 -7.37 7.58 6.90
C THR A 29 -6.31 6.47 6.88
N GLY A 30 -5.73 6.18 5.72
CA GLY A 30 -4.72 5.15 5.51
C GLY A 30 -3.29 5.67 5.60
N PHE A 31 -2.36 4.72 5.70
CA PHE A 31 -0.92 4.93 5.87
C PHE A 31 -0.29 5.95 4.93
N LEU A 32 -0.36 5.74 3.61
CA LEU A 32 0.29 6.63 2.63
C LEU A 32 -0.36 8.02 2.61
N GLY A 33 -1.70 8.09 2.68
CA GLY A 33 -2.42 9.36 2.66
C GLY A 33 -2.05 10.28 3.83
N LYS A 34 -1.79 9.70 5.02
CA LYS A 34 -1.30 10.44 6.19
C LYS A 34 0.09 11.03 5.97
N VAL A 35 1.02 10.28 5.36
CA VAL A 35 2.38 10.76 5.08
C VAL A 35 2.36 11.84 4.00
N VAL A 36 1.54 11.69 2.96
CA VAL A 36 1.36 12.74 1.95
C VAL A 36 0.81 14.02 2.59
N LEU A 37 -0.19 13.91 3.47
CA LEU A 37 -0.73 15.06 4.20
C LEU A 37 0.33 15.72 5.08
N GLU A 38 1.05 14.94 5.90
CA GLU A 38 2.15 15.45 6.74
C GLU A 38 3.20 16.18 5.92
N LYS A 39 3.65 15.56 4.82
CA LYS A 39 4.70 16.14 3.96
C LYS A 39 4.24 17.43 3.29
N LEU A 40 2.97 17.53 2.87
CA LEU A 40 2.43 18.77 2.31
C LEU A 40 2.38 19.89 3.36
N ILE A 41 1.91 19.59 4.58
CA ILE A 41 1.86 20.58 5.68
C ILE A 41 3.28 21.07 6.00
N ARG A 42 4.23 20.14 6.14
CA ARG A 42 5.60 20.45 6.55
C ARG A 42 6.43 21.15 5.47
N ALA A 43 6.31 20.69 4.22
CA ALA A 43 7.22 21.10 3.15
C ALA A 43 6.61 22.15 2.22
N VAL A 44 5.29 22.33 2.17
CA VAL A 44 4.61 23.24 1.22
C VAL A 44 3.75 24.27 1.97
N PRO A 45 4.35 25.18 2.76
CA PRO A 45 3.61 26.10 3.63
C PRO A 45 2.70 27.08 2.88
N ASP A 46 3.07 27.46 1.64
CA ASP A 46 2.31 28.39 0.81
C ASP A 46 1.17 27.72 0.00
N ILE A 47 0.82 26.45 0.29
CA ILE A 47 -0.30 25.77 -0.38
C ILE A 47 -1.63 26.49 -0.09
N GLY A 48 -2.52 26.58 -1.08
CA GLY A 48 -3.79 27.28 -0.95
C GLY A 48 -4.78 26.57 -0.02
N GLY A 49 -4.80 25.25 -0.07
CA GLY A 49 -5.55 24.42 0.89
C GLY A 49 -5.52 22.94 0.54
N ILE A 50 -5.67 22.10 1.56
CA ILE A 50 -5.68 20.64 1.46
C ILE A 50 -7.09 20.16 1.83
N HIS A 51 -7.83 19.68 0.84
CA HIS A 51 -9.17 19.14 1.00
C HIS A 51 -9.07 17.63 1.22
N LEU A 52 -9.73 17.11 2.25
CA LEU A 52 -9.68 15.70 2.62
C LEU A 52 -11.06 15.09 2.44
N LEU A 53 -11.22 14.20 1.45
CA LEU A 53 -12.45 13.41 1.32
C LEU A 53 -12.40 12.23 2.30
N ILE A 54 -13.22 12.29 3.35
CA ILE A 54 -13.21 11.33 4.44
C ILE A 54 -14.59 10.70 4.58
N ARG A 55 -14.62 9.37 4.55
CA ARG A 55 -15.81 8.58 4.83
C ARG A 55 -16.20 8.70 6.30
N GLY A 56 -17.47 9.00 6.59
CA GLY A 56 -18.01 8.82 7.92
C GLY A 56 -17.98 7.35 8.39
N ASN A 57 -17.97 7.13 9.69
CA ASN A 57 -18.15 5.80 10.28
C ASN A 57 -19.17 5.84 11.44
N LYS A 58 -19.43 4.69 12.08
CA LYS A 58 -20.45 4.61 13.16
C LYS A 58 -20.13 5.46 14.39
N ARG A 59 -18.85 5.74 14.66
CA ARG A 59 -18.39 6.54 15.80
C ARG A 59 -18.28 8.03 15.45
N HIS A 60 -17.80 8.31 14.23
CA HIS A 60 -17.57 9.65 13.72
C HIS A 60 -18.27 9.76 12.36
N PRO A 61 -19.55 10.17 12.33
CA PRO A 61 -20.36 10.16 11.11
C PRO A 61 -19.93 11.22 10.09
N ASP A 62 -19.27 12.29 10.53
CA ASP A 62 -18.76 13.37 9.71
C ASP A 62 -17.22 13.34 9.59
N ALA A 63 -16.72 13.95 8.52
CA ALA A 63 -15.30 13.97 8.18
C ALA A 63 -14.45 14.77 9.17
N ARG A 64 -15.00 15.85 9.76
CA ARG A 64 -14.23 16.75 10.63
C ARG A 64 -13.95 16.07 11.96
N ASP A 65 -14.97 15.49 12.59
CA ASP A 65 -14.81 14.72 13.82
C ASP A 65 -13.88 13.53 13.59
N ARG A 66 -14.06 12.80 12.48
CA ARG A 66 -13.19 11.67 12.15
C ARG A 66 -11.74 12.10 11.90
N PHE A 67 -11.52 13.25 11.28
CA PHE A 67 -10.19 13.80 11.07
C PHE A 67 -9.50 14.07 12.41
N PHE A 68 -10.12 14.82 13.31
CA PHE A 68 -9.52 15.15 14.60
C PHE A 68 -9.26 13.91 15.45
N GLU A 69 -10.17 12.94 15.46
CA GLU A 69 -10.07 11.78 16.34
C GLU A 69 -9.18 10.65 15.79
N GLU A 70 -9.14 10.43 14.47
CA GLU A 70 -8.42 9.29 13.87
C GLU A 70 -7.21 9.66 13.01
N ILE A 71 -7.12 10.90 12.51
CA ILE A 71 -6.05 11.33 11.60
C ILE A 71 -5.11 12.28 12.33
N ALA A 72 -5.59 13.43 12.81
CA ALA A 72 -4.79 14.47 13.44
C ALA A 72 -4.09 13.98 14.72
N THR A 73 -4.63 12.97 15.40
CA THR A 73 -4.03 12.31 16.58
C THR A 73 -2.90 11.32 16.25
N SER A 74 -2.71 10.98 14.97
CA SER A 74 -1.66 10.05 14.55
C SER A 74 -0.27 10.58 14.88
N SER A 75 0.65 9.67 15.23
CA SER A 75 2.05 10.00 15.52
C SER A 75 2.83 10.47 14.29
N VAL A 76 2.25 10.34 13.08
CA VAL A 76 2.82 10.90 11.85
C VAL A 76 3.08 12.41 11.99
N PHE A 77 2.21 13.12 12.72
CA PHE A 77 2.28 14.57 12.93
C PHE A 77 3.11 14.96 14.15
N ASP A 78 3.73 14.01 14.87
CA ASP A 78 4.47 14.30 16.11
C ASP A 78 5.62 15.29 15.88
N ARG A 79 6.32 15.17 14.74
CA ARG A 79 7.38 16.12 14.36
C ARG A 79 6.84 17.53 14.20
N LEU A 80 5.73 17.72 13.48
CA LEU A 80 5.10 19.02 13.30
C LEU A 80 4.68 19.65 14.64
N ARG A 81 4.10 18.85 15.55
CA ARG A 81 3.73 19.33 16.90
C ARG A 81 4.96 19.68 17.75
N GLN A 82 6.07 18.97 17.58
CA GLN A 82 7.32 19.23 18.31
C GLN A 82 8.08 20.44 17.77
N ASP A 83 8.07 20.64 16.45
CA ASP A 83 8.75 21.74 15.79
C ASP A 83 8.04 23.07 16.07
N ASP A 84 6.71 23.14 15.84
CA ASP A 84 5.87 24.30 16.19
C ASP A 84 4.37 23.91 16.23
N ASN A 85 3.85 23.67 17.43
CA ASN A 85 2.45 23.25 17.60
C ASN A 85 1.44 24.35 17.24
N GLU A 86 1.75 25.62 17.50
CA GLU A 86 0.82 26.72 17.21
C GLU A 86 0.69 26.94 15.71
N ALA A 87 1.82 26.92 14.99
CA ALA A 87 1.82 26.96 13.53
C ALA A 87 1.11 25.74 12.91
N PHE A 88 1.29 24.54 13.49
CA PHE A 88 0.60 23.34 13.03
C PHE A 88 -0.92 23.45 13.19
N GLU A 89 -1.42 23.82 14.37
CA GLU A 89 -2.86 23.99 14.61
C GLU A 89 -3.45 25.09 13.72
N THR A 90 -2.75 26.23 13.57
CA THR A 90 -3.15 27.32 12.67
C THR A 90 -3.27 26.82 11.23
N PHE A 91 -2.30 26.02 10.76
CA PHE A 91 -2.35 25.45 9.41
C PHE A 91 -3.55 24.51 9.24
N ILE A 92 -3.82 23.65 10.23
CA ILE A 92 -4.99 22.75 10.20
C ILE A 92 -6.28 23.56 10.09
N GLU A 93 -6.43 24.64 10.88
CA GLU A 93 -7.63 25.47 10.87
C GLU A 93 -7.82 26.22 9.53
N ASP A 94 -6.75 26.83 9.02
CA ASP A 94 -6.82 27.73 7.86
C ASP A 94 -6.76 27.01 6.51
N ARG A 95 -6.07 25.86 6.45
CA ARG A 95 -5.71 25.20 5.19
C ARG A 95 -6.24 23.78 5.07
N VAL A 96 -6.68 23.11 6.13
CA VAL A 96 -7.22 21.74 6.02
C VAL A 96 -8.75 21.74 6.02
N HIS A 97 -9.32 21.30 4.91
CA HIS A 97 -10.77 21.29 4.69
C HIS A 97 -11.30 19.86 4.63
N CYS A 98 -12.06 19.44 5.64
CA CYS A 98 -12.65 18.10 5.68
C CYS A 98 -13.98 18.04 4.91
N VAL A 99 -14.08 17.08 3.97
CA VAL A 99 -15.27 16.83 3.15
C VAL A 99 -15.83 15.46 3.49
N THR A 100 -17.01 15.41 4.11
CA THR A 100 -17.73 14.15 4.34
C THR A 100 -18.26 13.61 3.02
N GLY A 101 -17.75 12.45 2.62
CA GLY A 101 -18.16 11.73 1.41
C GLY A 101 -17.49 10.37 1.29
N GLU A 102 -17.95 9.56 0.33
CA GLU A 102 -17.42 8.22 0.09
C GLU A 102 -17.09 8.01 -1.37
N VAL A 103 -15.86 7.58 -1.66
CA VAL A 103 -15.34 7.49 -3.03
C VAL A 103 -16.14 6.55 -3.94
N THR A 104 -16.77 5.52 -3.38
CA THR A 104 -17.56 4.52 -4.13
C THR A 104 -18.98 4.99 -4.42
N GLU A 105 -19.48 6.01 -3.72
CA GLU A 105 -20.83 6.54 -3.94
C GLU A 105 -20.84 7.51 -5.13
N PRO A 106 -21.91 7.57 -5.93
CA PRO A 106 -22.03 8.55 -7.01
C PRO A 106 -21.74 9.97 -6.53
N LEU A 107 -20.90 10.70 -7.26
CA LEU A 107 -20.47 12.07 -6.90
C LEU A 107 -19.89 12.16 -5.47
N PHE A 108 -19.19 11.11 -5.04
CA PHE A 108 -18.67 10.96 -3.67
C PHE A 108 -19.74 10.98 -2.56
N GLY A 109 -21.00 10.71 -2.90
CA GLY A 109 -22.14 10.84 -1.98
C GLY A 109 -22.52 12.30 -1.68
N LEU A 110 -22.01 13.26 -2.46
CA LEU A 110 -22.34 14.67 -2.35
C LEU A 110 -23.57 14.99 -3.22
N SER A 111 -24.26 16.09 -2.89
CA SER A 111 -25.22 16.67 -3.82
C SER A 111 -24.49 17.20 -5.07
N ALA A 112 -25.18 17.24 -6.20
CA ALA A 112 -24.59 17.72 -7.46
C ALA A 112 -24.01 19.14 -7.35
N ASP A 113 -24.65 20.02 -6.57
CA ASP A 113 -24.16 21.37 -6.32
C ASP A 113 -22.86 21.38 -5.49
N ARG A 114 -22.82 20.63 -4.38
CA ARG A 114 -21.61 20.50 -3.56
C ARG A 114 -20.45 19.86 -4.33
N PHE A 115 -20.74 18.85 -5.15
CA PHE A 115 -19.74 18.21 -6.00
C PHE A 115 -19.17 19.19 -7.04
N ARG A 116 -20.02 19.99 -7.71
CA ARG A 116 -19.58 21.01 -8.66
C ARG A 116 -18.74 22.09 -7.99
N LYS A 117 -19.16 22.56 -6.80
CA LYS A 117 -18.40 23.54 -6.01
C LYS A 117 -17.03 22.98 -5.60
N LEU A 118 -16.98 21.72 -5.17
CA LEU A 118 -15.71 21.04 -4.90
C LEU A 118 -14.85 21.01 -6.16
N ALA A 119 -15.38 20.51 -7.28
CA ALA A 119 -14.62 20.40 -8.53
C ALA A 119 -14.01 21.74 -8.98
N GLY A 120 -14.77 22.83 -8.90
CA GLY A 120 -14.33 24.16 -9.32
C GLY A 120 -13.27 24.81 -8.41
N GLY A 121 -13.08 24.30 -7.19
CA GLY A 121 -12.12 24.84 -6.21
C GLY A 121 -10.86 24.00 -6.01
N ILE A 122 -10.62 22.98 -6.84
CA ILE A 122 -9.50 22.05 -6.70
C ILE A 122 -8.61 22.11 -7.95
N ASP A 123 -7.30 22.23 -7.76
CA ASP A 123 -6.32 22.17 -8.84
C ASP A 123 -5.81 20.75 -9.08
N VAL A 124 -5.70 19.95 -8.00
CA VAL A 124 -5.14 18.60 -8.04
C VAL A 124 -5.99 17.64 -7.23
N VAL A 125 -6.29 16.46 -7.76
CA VAL A 125 -6.81 15.35 -6.95
C VAL A 125 -5.76 14.25 -6.84
N VAL A 126 -5.39 13.90 -5.61
CA VAL A 126 -4.56 12.74 -5.28
C VAL A 126 -5.48 11.64 -4.77
N ASN A 127 -5.84 10.71 -5.66
CA ASN A 127 -6.64 9.55 -5.30
C ASN A 127 -5.74 8.43 -4.75
N SER A 128 -5.62 8.36 -3.42
CA SER A 128 -4.90 7.29 -2.71
C SER A 128 -5.84 6.29 -2.02
N ALA A 129 -7.16 6.48 -2.12
CA ALA A 129 -8.13 5.51 -1.63
C ALA A 129 -8.01 4.20 -2.41
N ALA A 130 -7.78 3.11 -1.69
CA ALA A 130 -7.75 1.76 -2.21
C ALA A 130 -7.99 0.79 -1.06
N SER A 131 -8.49 -0.40 -1.40
CA SER A 131 -8.36 -1.53 -0.50
C SER A 131 -7.10 -2.31 -0.83
N VAL A 132 -6.25 -2.54 0.16
CA VAL A 132 -5.00 -3.31 0.03
C VAL A 132 -5.15 -4.76 0.53
N ASN A 133 -6.38 -5.24 0.62
CA ASN A 133 -6.68 -6.60 1.07
C ASN A 133 -6.64 -7.59 -0.11
N PHE A 134 -5.61 -8.43 -0.17
CA PHE A 134 -5.45 -9.46 -1.22
C PHE A 134 -6.53 -10.55 -1.23
N ARG A 135 -7.37 -10.61 -0.19
CA ARG A 135 -8.52 -11.53 -0.10
C ARG A 135 -9.84 -10.76 0.02
N GLU A 136 -9.89 -9.57 -0.56
CA GLU A 136 -11.16 -8.86 -0.67
C GLU A 136 -12.12 -9.56 -1.64
N GLU A 137 -13.39 -9.51 -1.31
CA GLU A 137 -14.48 -9.91 -2.20
C GLU A 137 -14.40 -9.12 -3.52
N LEU A 138 -14.55 -9.80 -4.66
CA LEU A 138 -14.34 -9.19 -5.98
C LEU A 138 -15.18 -7.93 -6.21
N ASP A 139 -16.41 -7.91 -5.72
CA ASP A 139 -17.33 -6.79 -5.85
C ASP A 139 -16.87 -5.56 -5.06
N LYS A 140 -16.41 -5.74 -3.81
CA LYS A 140 -15.80 -4.67 -3.02
C LYS A 140 -14.53 -4.16 -3.68
N ALA A 141 -13.67 -5.06 -4.17
CA ALA A 141 -12.43 -4.70 -4.86
C ALA A 141 -12.70 -3.89 -6.14
N LEU A 142 -13.66 -4.31 -6.97
CA LEU A 142 -14.09 -3.56 -8.15
C LEU A 142 -14.68 -2.20 -7.78
N ALA A 143 -15.51 -2.12 -6.74
CA ALA A 143 -16.10 -0.87 -6.29
C ALA A 143 -15.03 0.16 -5.89
N ILE A 144 -14.06 -0.24 -5.05
CA ILE A 144 -13.07 0.67 -4.46
C ILE A 144 -11.84 0.95 -5.33
N ASN A 145 -11.46 0.05 -6.24
CA ASN A 145 -10.26 0.21 -7.06
C ASN A 145 -10.55 0.54 -8.52
N THR A 146 -11.77 0.29 -9.00
CA THR A 146 -12.16 0.49 -10.40
C THR A 146 -13.31 1.48 -10.52
N ARG A 147 -14.51 1.14 -10.03
CA ARG A 147 -15.73 1.94 -10.24
C ARG A 147 -15.72 3.29 -9.54
N CYS A 148 -15.06 3.42 -8.38
CA CYS A 148 -14.92 4.72 -7.71
C CYS A 148 -14.24 5.79 -8.60
N LEU A 149 -13.45 5.35 -9.59
CA LEU A 149 -12.72 6.22 -10.50
C LEU A 149 -13.64 6.90 -11.52
N ASP A 150 -14.86 6.38 -11.74
CA ASP A 150 -15.89 7.07 -12.52
C ASP A 150 -16.24 8.43 -11.87
N ASN A 151 -16.26 8.49 -10.53
CA ASN A 151 -16.48 9.74 -9.79
C ASN A 151 -15.28 10.69 -9.89
N VAL A 152 -14.06 10.17 -9.91
CA VAL A 152 -12.84 10.99 -10.13
C VAL A 152 -12.83 11.54 -11.55
N ALA A 153 -13.20 10.73 -12.54
CA ALA A 153 -13.34 11.17 -13.91
C ALA A 153 -14.45 12.22 -14.08
N GLU A 154 -15.57 12.07 -13.38
CA GLU A 154 -16.62 13.11 -13.32
C GLU A 154 -16.10 14.42 -12.69
N LEU A 155 -15.31 14.34 -11.61
CA LEU A 155 -14.69 15.53 -11.00
C LEU A 155 -13.84 16.30 -12.03
N ALA A 156 -13.02 15.56 -12.80
CA ALA A 156 -12.23 16.14 -13.89
C ALA A 156 -13.09 16.65 -15.05
N ARG A 157 -14.24 16.04 -15.34
CA ARG A 157 -15.16 16.56 -16.36
C ARG A 157 -15.73 17.92 -15.98
N GLN A 158 -16.03 18.15 -14.69
CA GLN A 158 -16.49 19.44 -14.16
C GLN A 158 -15.38 20.51 -14.13
N ASN A 159 -14.11 20.12 -14.00
CA ASN A 159 -12.97 21.03 -13.99
C ASN A 159 -11.91 20.63 -15.03
N LYS A 160 -11.88 21.37 -16.15
CA LYS A 160 -10.99 21.07 -17.29
C LYS A 160 -9.51 21.19 -16.99
N SER A 161 -9.11 21.98 -16.00
CA SER A 161 -7.71 22.15 -15.58
C SER A 161 -7.30 21.22 -14.43
N LEU A 162 -8.21 20.39 -13.92
CA LEU A 162 -7.91 19.47 -12.82
C LEU A 162 -6.83 18.48 -13.23
N ALA A 163 -5.73 18.46 -12.47
CA ALA A 163 -4.73 17.41 -12.55
C ALA A 163 -5.16 16.21 -11.73
N VAL A 164 -5.31 15.03 -12.36
CA VAL A 164 -5.66 13.79 -11.66
C VAL A 164 -4.40 12.98 -11.39
N LEU A 165 -4.16 12.67 -10.12
CA LEU A 165 -3.14 11.72 -9.67
C LEU A 165 -3.80 10.47 -9.10
N GLN A 166 -3.56 9.32 -9.73
CA GLN A 166 -4.00 8.03 -9.26
C GLN A 166 -2.84 7.28 -8.62
N VAL A 167 -2.94 6.95 -7.33
CA VAL A 167 -2.00 5.99 -6.72
C VAL A 167 -2.42 4.58 -7.12
N SER A 168 -1.55 3.88 -7.83
CA SER A 168 -1.71 2.50 -8.26
C SER A 168 -0.67 1.59 -7.57
N THR A 169 -0.08 0.63 -8.27
CA THR A 169 1.00 -0.21 -7.76
C THR A 169 1.86 -0.77 -8.90
N CYS A 170 3.15 -0.99 -8.69
CA CYS A 170 4.02 -1.67 -9.67
C CYS A 170 3.47 -3.06 -10.05
N TYR A 171 2.75 -3.68 -9.12
CA TYR A 171 2.22 -5.03 -9.25
C TYR A 171 1.04 -5.18 -10.20
N VAL A 172 0.50 -4.09 -10.77
CA VAL A 172 -0.45 -4.17 -11.90
C VAL A 172 0.15 -4.86 -13.12
N ASN A 173 1.46 -5.08 -13.15
CA ASN A 173 2.15 -5.90 -14.14
C ASN A 173 1.71 -7.39 -14.15
N GLY A 174 1.06 -7.87 -13.09
CA GLY A 174 0.58 -9.25 -13.02
C GLY A 174 1.71 -10.26 -13.17
N MET A 175 1.50 -11.27 -14.01
CA MET A 175 2.46 -12.36 -14.30
C MET A 175 3.37 -12.08 -15.51
N ASN A 176 3.40 -10.87 -16.06
CA ASN A 176 4.41 -10.48 -17.05
C ASN A 176 5.82 -10.61 -16.43
N SER A 177 6.88 -10.72 -17.22
CA SER A 177 8.27 -10.89 -16.73
C SER A 177 9.26 -9.98 -17.44
N GLY A 178 10.49 -9.87 -16.93
CA GLY A 178 11.57 -9.04 -17.48
C GLY A 178 11.65 -7.64 -16.88
N GLN A 179 12.14 -6.69 -17.68
CA GLN A 179 12.25 -5.29 -17.26
C GLN A 179 10.89 -4.61 -17.43
N ILE A 180 10.33 -4.08 -16.34
CA ILE A 180 8.99 -3.48 -16.33
C ILE A 180 9.13 -1.96 -16.26
N THR A 181 8.91 -1.30 -17.39
CA THR A 181 9.01 0.14 -17.57
C THR A 181 7.71 0.86 -17.22
N GLU A 182 7.78 2.19 -17.10
CA GLU A 182 6.66 3.10 -16.83
C GLU A 182 5.68 3.25 -18.00
N THR A 183 5.05 2.14 -18.40
CA THR A 183 4.14 2.07 -19.57
C THR A 183 2.79 1.46 -19.23
N VAL A 184 1.84 1.56 -20.16
CA VAL A 184 0.57 0.84 -20.09
C VAL A 184 0.84 -0.66 -20.23
N ILE A 185 0.46 -1.41 -19.20
CA ILE A 185 0.76 -2.84 -19.08
C ILE A 185 -0.27 -3.67 -19.84
N LYS A 186 0.20 -4.68 -20.58
CA LYS A 186 -0.64 -5.69 -21.23
C LYS A 186 -1.08 -6.82 -20.26
N PRO A 187 -2.25 -7.42 -20.46
CA PRO A 187 -2.60 -8.68 -19.80
C PRO A 187 -1.56 -9.76 -20.09
N ALA A 188 -1.23 -10.57 -19.08
CA ALA A 188 -0.32 -11.71 -19.22
C ALA A 188 -1.05 -13.02 -19.58
N GLY A 189 -2.37 -13.06 -19.40
CA GLY A 189 -3.24 -14.19 -19.71
C GLY A 189 -4.12 -13.90 -20.93
N GLU A 190 -5.43 -14.07 -20.76
CA GLU A 190 -6.43 -13.81 -21.81
C GLU A 190 -6.30 -12.40 -22.41
N ALA A 191 -6.43 -12.30 -23.73
CA ALA A 191 -6.27 -11.05 -24.44
C ALA A 191 -7.46 -10.11 -24.18
N ILE A 192 -7.16 -8.84 -23.98
CA ILE A 192 -8.15 -7.76 -23.91
C ILE A 192 -7.89 -6.84 -25.11
N PRO A 193 -8.92 -6.39 -25.86
CA PRO A 193 -8.73 -5.48 -26.99
C PRO A 193 -8.01 -4.20 -26.57
N ARG A 194 -7.05 -3.77 -27.39
CA ARG A 194 -6.29 -2.53 -27.16
C ARG A 194 -6.81 -1.44 -28.09
N SER A 195 -7.14 -0.29 -27.52
CA SER A 195 -7.52 0.92 -28.24
C SER A 195 -6.35 1.48 -29.07
N THR A 196 -6.67 2.23 -30.12
CA THR A 196 -5.69 3.04 -30.86
C THR A 196 -5.03 4.11 -30.00
N GLU A 197 -5.69 4.55 -28.92
CA GLU A 197 -5.15 5.49 -27.93
C GLU A 197 -4.25 4.81 -26.88
N GLY A 198 -4.07 3.48 -26.98
CA GLY A 198 -3.05 2.74 -26.24
C GLY A 198 -3.51 2.10 -24.92
N TYR A 199 -4.69 2.46 -24.40
CA TYR A 199 -5.34 1.80 -23.26
C TYR A 199 -6.07 0.51 -23.69
N TYR A 200 -6.49 -0.33 -22.73
CA TYR A 200 -7.26 -1.55 -22.98
C TYR A 200 -8.76 -1.34 -22.76
N GLU A 201 -9.59 -1.82 -23.68
CA GLU A 201 -11.06 -1.69 -23.64
C GLU A 201 -11.64 -2.71 -22.66
N ILE A 202 -11.98 -2.25 -21.45
CA ILE A 202 -12.36 -3.12 -20.32
C ILE A 202 -13.86 -3.17 -20.04
N GLU A 203 -14.70 -2.45 -20.77
CA GLU A 203 -16.13 -2.30 -20.46
C GLU A 203 -16.88 -3.63 -20.47
N GLU A 204 -16.64 -4.44 -21.51
CA GLU A 204 -17.27 -5.77 -21.62
C GLU A 204 -16.80 -6.70 -20.51
N LEU A 205 -15.50 -6.64 -20.18
CA LEU A 205 -14.93 -7.40 -19.08
C LEU A 205 -15.56 -7.00 -17.74
N VAL A 206 -15.66 -5.70 -17.44
CA VAL A 206 -16.26 -5.25 -16.19
C VAL A 206 -17.72 -5.66 -16.09
N ARG A 207 -18.51 -5.55 -17.17
CA ARG A 207 -19.89 -6.05 -17.20
C ARG A 207 -19.96 -7.56 -16.92
N LEU A 208 -19.09 -8.34 -17.56
CA LEU A 208 -19.01 -9.79 -17.34
C LEU A 208 -18.69 -10.12 -15.87
N LEU A 209 -17.77 -9.38 -15.24
CA LEU A 209 -17.45 -9.57 -13.83
C LEU A 209 -18.64 -9.24 -12.94
N GLU A 210 -19.37 -8.15 -13.24
CA GLU A 210 -20.58 -7.74 -12.52
C GLU A 210 -21.71 -8.80 -12.65
N ASP A 211 -21.91 -9.37 -13.83
CA ASP A 211 -22.87 -10.46 -14.05
C ASP A 211 -22.50 -11.71 -13.23
N LYS A 212 -21.22 -12.09 -13.23
CA LYS A 212 -20.71 -13.22 -12.41
C LYS A 212 -20.89 -12.96 -10.92
N ILE A 213 -20.68 -11.72 -10.46
CA ILE A 213 -20.91 -11.31 -9.07
C ILE A 213 -22.39 -11.44 -8.72
N ALA A 214 -23.28 -10.92 -9.57
CA ALA A 214 -24.72 -10.97 -9.36
C ALA A 214 -25.22 -12.41 -9.27
N ASP A 215 -24.74 -13.28 -10.15
CA ASP A 215 -25.01 -14.71 -10.11
C ASP A 215 -24.57 -15.36 -8.78
N VAL A 216 -23.33 -15.11 -8.34
CA VAL A 216 -22.85 -15.61 -7.04
C VAL A 216 -23.70 -15.10 -5.87
N ARG A 217 -24.09 -13.81 -5.89
CA ARG A 217 -24.95 -13.20 -4.87
C ARG A 217 -26.36 -13.78 -4.84
N SER A 218 -26.88 -14.24 -5.98
CA SER A 218 -28.19 -14.91 -6.05
C SER A 218 -28.19 -16.31 -5.41
N ARG A 219 -27.02 -16.98 -5.38
CA ARG A 219 -26.90 -18.38 -4.93
C ARG A 219 -26.39 -18.54 -3.51
N TYR A 220 -25.69 -17.55 -2.96
CA TYR A 220 -25.00 -17.65 -1.67
C TYR A 220 -25.28 -16.44 -0.79
N SER A 221 -25.20 -16.63 0.53
CA SER A 221 -25.34 -15.57 1.53
C SER A 221 -24.34 -15.72 2.70
N GLY A 222 -24.19 -14.66 3.49
CA GLY A 222 -23.30 -14.64 4.66
C GLY A 222 -21.85 -15.00 4.34
N LYS A 223 -21.20 -15.75 5.23
CA LYS A 223 -19.78 -16.16 5.06
C LYS A 223 -19.51 -17.01 3.82
N ALA A 224 -20.51 -17.76 3.35
CA ALA A 224 -20.37 -18.54 2.13
C ALA A 224 -20.27 -17.63 0.90
N LEU A 225 -21.06 -16.55 0.87
CA LEU A 225 -20.99 -15.53 -0.18
C LEU A 225 -19.63 -14.86 -0.21
N GLU A 226 -19.14 -14.38 0.94
CA GLU A 226 -17.83 -13.74 1.06
C GLU A 226 -16.74 -14.63 0.45
N LYS A 227 -16.67 -15.90 0.87
CA LYS A 227 -15.70 -16.86 0.34
C LYS A 227 -15.85 -17.07 -1.16
N LYS A 228 -17.07 -17.17 -1.69
CA LYS A 228 -17.31 -17.39 -3.12
C LYS A 228 -16.92 -16.20 -3.99
N LEU A 229 -17.13 -14.98 -3.49
CA LEU A 229 -16.70 -13.75 -4.16
C LEU A 229 -15.18 -13.60 -4.15
N VAL A 230 -14.51 -13.97 -3.06
CA VAL A 230 -13.03 -14.03 -3.00
C VAL A 230 -12.50 -15.08 -3.99
N ASP A 231 -13.06 -16.29 -3.97
CA ASP A 231 -12.66 -17.36 -4.89
C ASP A 231 -12.91 -16.97 -6.36
N LEU A 232 -14.00 -16.24 -6.65
CA LEU A 232 -14.29 -15.70 -7.98
C LEU A 232 -13.22 -14.69 -8.41
N GLY A 233 -12.92 -13.69 -7.58
CA GLY A 233 -11.90 -12.69 -7.90
C GLY A 233 -10.54 -13.31 -8.20
N ILE A 234 -10.12 -14.29 -7.40
CA ILE A 234 -8.86 -15.02 -7.64
C ILE A 234 -8.89 -15.77 -8.97
N ARG A 235 -10.01 -16.44 -9.32
CA ARG A 235 -10.12 -17.16 -10.60
C ARG A 235 -10.05 -16.20 -11.80
N GLU A 236 -10.80 -15.10 -11.74
CA GLU A 236 -10.83 -14.12 -12.82
C GLU A 236 -9.48 -13.42 -12.98
N ALA A 237 -8.85 -12.99 -11.88
CA ALA A 237 -7.51 -12.41 -11.92
C ALA A 237 -6.50 -13.36 -12.60
N ASN A 238 -6.46 -14.63 -12.19
CA ASN A 238 -5.53 -15.61 -12.78
C ASN A 238 -5.81 -15.86 -14.27
N HIS A 239 -7.07 -15.86 -14.67
CA HIS A 239 -7.45 -16.05 -16.08
C HIS A 239 -6.88 -14.95 -16.98
N TYR A 240 -6.92 -13.68 -16.55
CA TYR A 240 -6.37 -12.55 -17.31
C TYR A 240 -4.87 -12.30 -17.06
N GLY A 241 -4.24 -13.07 -16.17
CA GLY A 241 -2.80 -13.02 -15.95
C GLY A 241 -2.33 -12.26 -14.71
N TRP A 242 -3.19 -12.04 -13.73
CA TRP A 242 -2.87 -11.46 -12.41
C TRP A 242 -2.94 -12.51 -11.30
N SER A 243 -2.11 -12.36 -10.28
CA SER A 243 -2.04 -13.37 -9.21
C SER A 243 -3.14 -13.24 -8.16
N ASP A 244 -3.69 -12.04 -8.04
CA ASP A 244 -4.59 -11.65 -6.97
C ASP A 244 -5.60 -10.59 -7.46
N THR A 245 -6.72 -10.53 -6.77
CA THR A 245 -7.84 -9.63 -7.11
C THR A 245 -7.46 -8.15 -6.99
N TYR A 246 -6.53 -7.81 -6.10
CA TYR A 246 -6.16 -6.42 -5.86
C TYR A 246 -5.39 -5.85 -7.05
N THR A 247 -4.32 -6.52 -7.48
CA THR A 247 -3.50 -6.06 -8.61
C THR A 247 -4.30 -6.01 -9.92
N PHE A 248 -5.21 -6.97 -10.10
CA PHE A 248 -6.14 -6.99 -11.23
C PHE A 248 -7.10 -5.79 -11.24
N THR A 249 -7.78 -5.52 -10.13
CA THR A 249 -8.75 -4.40 -10.07
C THR A 249 -8.08 -3.03 -10.10
N LYS A 250 -6.85 -2.91 -9.60
CA LYS A 250 -6.02 -1.69 -9.80
C LYS A 250 -5.66 -1.49 -11.27
N TRP A 251 -5.29 -2.56 -11.99
CA TRP A 251 -5.04 -2.48 -13.43
C TRP A 251 -6.30 -2.05 -14.20
N LEU A 252 -7.47 -2.63 -13.88
CA LEU A 252 -8.75 -2.21 -14.48
C LEU A 252 -9.02 -0.72 -14.21
N GLY A 253 -8.76 -0.25 -12.99
CA GLY A 253 -8.90 1.16 -12.64
C GLY A 253 -8.00 2.10 -13.46
N GLU A 254 -6.76 1.69 -13.73
CA GLU A 254 -5.88 2.44 -14.62
C GLU A 254 -6.46 2.54 -16.04
N GLN A 255 -6.97 1.44 -16.61
CA GLN A 255 -7.54 1.46 -17.97
C GLN A 255 -8.77 2.36 -18.06
N LEU A 256 -9.62 2.34 -17.02
CA LEU A 256 -10.78 3.22 -16.92
C LEU A 256 -10.36 4.69 -16.96
N LEU A 257 -9.38 5.10 -16.15
CA LEU A 257 -8.92 6.49 -16.12
C LEU A 257 -8.20 6.90 -17.39
N LEU A 258 -7.37 6.03 -17.98
CA LEU A 258 -6.70 6.30 -19.24
C LEU A 258 -7.72 6.62 -20.34
N LYS A 259 -8.81 5.86 -20.41
CA LYS A 259 -9.91 6.14 -21.34
C LYS A 259 -10.68 7.40 -20.97
N ALA A 260 -11.17 7.50 -19.73
CA ALA A 260 -12.07 8.56 -19.31
C ALA A 260 -11.42 9.96 -19.29
N LEU A 261 -10.10 10.00 -19.17
CA LEU A 261 -9.30 11.23 -19.14
C LEU A 261 -8.45 11.40 -20.39
N SER A 262 -8.80 10.76 -21.51
CA SER A 262 -8.15 11.04 -22.79
C SER A 262 -8.20 12.55 -23.11
N GLY A 263 -7.05 13.10 -23.51
CA GLY A 263 -6.86 14.54 -23.73
C GLY A 263 -6.79 15.40 -22.45
N ARG A 264 -6.70 14.81 -21.26
CA ARG A 264 -6.63 15.52 -19.96
C ARG A 264 -5.39 15.11 -19.16
N ALA A 265 -5.06 15.88 -18.12
CA ALA A 265 -3.94 15.59 -17.24
C ALA A 265 -4.25 14.41 -16.32
N LEU A 266 -3.54 13.29 -16.52
CA LEU A 266 -3.58 12.11 -15.66
C LEU A 266 -2.15 11.68 -15.34
N THR A 267 -1.87 11.44 -14.07
CA THR A 267 -0.62 10.82 -13.64
C THR A 267 -0.93 9.60 -12.79
N ILE A 268 -0.37 8.46 -13.15
CA ILE A 268 -0.47 7.22 -12.37
C ILE A 268 0.85 7.03 -11.64
N VAL A 269 0.83 7.03 -10.31
CA VAL A 269 2.00 6.73 -9.48
C VAL A 269 1.89 5.30 -8.96
N ARG A 270 2.83 4.44 -9.34
CA ARG A 270 2.90 3.02 -9.01
C ARG A 270 4.01 2.76 -7.99
N PRO A 271 3.72 2.76 -6.69
CA PRO A 271 4.68 2.26 -5.70
C PRO A 271 4.81 0.73 -5.73
N SER A 272 5.99 0.23 -5.35
CA SER A 272 6.19 -1.18 -4.97
C SER A 272 5.72 -1.42 -3.52
N ILE A 273 6.28 -2.40 -2.79
CA ILE A 273 5.84 -2.69 -1.42
C ILE A 273 6.24 -1.53 -0.51
N ILE A 274 5.25 -0.74 -0.10
CA ILE A 274 5.47 0.41 0.77
C ILE A 274 5.72 -0.07 2.20
N GLU A 275 6.88 0.26 2.74
CA GLU A 275 7.29 -0.02 4.11
C GLU A 275 7.56 1.28 4.90
N SER A 276 8.06 1.13 6.13
CA SER A 276 8.32 2.25 7.04
C SER A 276 9.11 3.40 6.40
N ALA A 277 8.92 4.61 6.91
CA ALA A 277 9.70 5.77 6.51
C ALA A 277 11.21 5.52 6.65
N LEU A 278 11.99 5.97 5.67
CA LEU A 278 13.44 5.96 5.76
C LEU A 278 13.92 7.06 6.70
N GLU A 279 13.41 8.28 6.50
CA GLU A 279 13.81 9.49 7.20
C GLU A 279 12.61 10.27 7.73
N GLU A 280 11.56 10.46 6.94
CA GLU A 280 10.49 11.42 7.25
C GLU A 280 9.10 10.76 7.35
N PRO A 281 8.19 11.24 8.22
CA PRO A 281 8.36 12.28 9.24
C PRO A 281 9.29 11.88 10.38
N ALA A 282 9.46 10.57 10.60
CA ALA A 282 10.45 10.01 11.53
C ALA A 282 10.97 8.67 10.98
N PRO A 283 12.26 8.35 11.15
CA PRO A 283 12.81 7.08 10.72
C PRO A 283 12.04 5.90 11.33
N GLY A 284 11.63 4.95 10.49
CA GLY A 284 10.91 3.76 10.90
C GLY A 284 9.42 4.00 11.15
N TRP A 285 8.89 5.22 10.97
CA TRP A 285 7.46 5.46 11.13
C TRP A 285 6.65 4.57 10.19
N ILE A 286 5.70 3.83 10.75
CA ILE A 286 4.87 2.88 10.02
C ILE A 286 3.51 2.74 10.70
N GLU A 287 2.44 2.65 9.91
CA GLU A 287 1.09 2.44 10.46
C GLU A 287 0.62 1.01 10.23
N GLY A 288 0.61 0.20 11.28
CA GLY A 288 0.19 -1.20 11.20
C GLY A 288 1.17 -2.08 10.40
N VAL A 289 0.82 -3.36 10.31
CA VAL A 289 1.65 -4.39 9.67
C VAL A 289 1.44 -4.38 8.15
N LYS A 290 2.54 -4.28 7.40
CA LYS A 290 2.60 -4.28 5.94
C LYS A 290 2.89 -5.66 5.36
N VAL A 291 3.09 -5.70 4.05
CA VAL A 291 3.26 -6.95 3.31
C VAL A 291 4.59 -7.60 3.67
N ALA A 292 5.73 -6.89 3.59
CA ALA A 292 7.03 -7.51 3.90
C ALA A 292 7.15 -7.87 5.39
N ASP A 293 6.46 -7.12 6.28
CA ASP A 293 6.41 -7.40 7.71
C ASP A 293 5.91 -8.81 8.05
N ALA A 294 5.07 -9.43 7.23
CA ALA A 294 4.61 -10.77 7.55
C ALA A 294 5.75 -11.81 7.46
N ILE A 295 6.79 -11.55 6.66
CA ILE A 295 8.03 -12.36 6.64
C ILE A 295 8.74 -12.21 7.99
N ILE A 296 8.90 -10.98 8.45
CA ILE A 296 9.49 -10.63 9.75
C ILE A 296 8.73 -11.31 10.88
N LEU A 297 7.40 -11.18 10.90
CA LEU A 297 6.54 -11.79 11.91
C LEU A 297 6.52 -13.32 11.83
N ALA A 298 6.56 -13.92 10.64
CA ALA A 298 6.63 -15.37 10.49
C ALA A 298 7.89 -15.93 11.17
N TYR A 299 9.02 -15.25 10.98
CA TYR A 299 10.28 -15.57 11.63
C TYR A 299 10.25 -15.29 13.14
N ALA A 300 9.89 -14.07 13.54
CA ALA A 300 9.91 -13.63 14.94
C ALA A 300 9.00 -14.45 15.86
N ARG A 301 7.95 -15.06 15.31
CA ARG A 301 7.03 -15.94 16.05
C ARG A 301 7.43 -17.42 16.01
N GLU A 302 8.49 -17.79 15.26
CA GLU A 302 8.97 -19.16 15.05
C GLU A 302 7.86 -20.17 14.66
N LYS A 303 6.80 -19.65 14.01
CA LYS A 303 5.66 -20.46 13.53
C LYS A 303 6.02 -21.22 12.26
N VAL A 304 6.99 -20.72 11.51
CA VAL A 304 7.42 -21.23 10.20
C VAL A 304 8.95 -21.21 10.13
N THR A 305 9.56 -22.31 9.66
CA THR A 305 11.01 -22.40 9.40
C THR A 305 11.34 -22.38 7.90
N LEU A 306 10.37 -22.73 7.05
CA LEU A 306 10.50 -22.73 5.60
C LEU A 306 9.60 -21.66 4.99
N PHE A 307 10.20 -20.73 4.27
CA PHE A 307 9.47 -19.68 3.55
C PHE A 307 9.48 -19.97 2.05
N PRO A 308 8.33 -19.92 1.35
CA PRO A 308 8.30 -20.13 -0.08
C PRO A 308 8.78 -18.87 -0.81
N GLY A 309 9.91 -18.97 -1.50
CA GLY A 309 10.46 -17.89 -2.32
C GLY A 309 11.84 -18.24 -2.87
N LYS A 310 12.22 -17.65 -4.01
CA LYS A 310 13.59 -17.75 -4.54
C LYS A 310 14.49 -16.82 -3.74
N ARG A 311 15.58 -17.32 -3.14
CA ARG A 311 16.54 -16.45 -2.40
C ARG A 311 17.11 -15.32 -3.26
N ALA A 312 17.34 -15.57 -4.54
CA ALA A 312 17.83 -14.58 -5.49
C ALA A 312 16.72 -13.66 -6.05
N GLY A 313 15.44 -13.93 -5.75
CA GLY A 313 14.33 -13.08 -6.19
C GLY A 313 14.37 -11.74 -5.48
N VAL A 314 14.14 -10.66 -6.24
CA VAL A 314 14.05 -9.30 -5.69
C VAL A 314 12.74 -9.17 -4.92
N ILE A 315 12.82 -8.66 -3.69
CA ILE A 315 11.66 -8.22 -2.91
C ILE A 315 11.62 -6.70 -2.99
N ASP A 316 10.83 -6.16 -3.91
CA ASP A 316 10.84 -4.72 -4.19
C ASP A 316 10.11 -3.95 -3.10
N VAL A 317 10.89 -3.45 -2.15
CA VAL A 317 10.46 -2.62 -1.01
C VAL A 317 10.83 -1.16 -1.29
N ILE A 318 9.93 -0.26 -0.92
CA ILE A 318 10.17 1.19 -1.00
C ILE A 318 9.68 1.89 0.28
N PRO A 319 10.47 2.78 0.90
CA PRO A 319 10.05 3.60 2.03
C PRO A 319 8.89 4.55 1.68
N VAL A 320 7.93 4.73 2.60
CA VAL A 320 6.72 5.55 2.38
C VAL A 320 6.98 7.02 2.09
N ASP A 321 8.05 7.60 2.65
CA ASP A 321 8.47 8.97 2.41
C ASP A 321 8.92 9.20 0.98
N LEU A 322 9.64 8.25 0.37
CA LEU A 322 9.99 8.33 -1.06
C LEU A 322 8.74 8.30 -1.94
N VAL A 323 7.73 7.52 -1.55
CA VAL A 323 6.45 7.46 -2.28
C VAL A 323 5.66 8.77 -2.13
N ALA A 324 5.60 9.33 -0.92
CA ALA A 324 4.96 10.62 -0.69
C ALA A 324 5.63 11.74 -1.49
N ASN A 325 6.96 11.75 -1.54
CA ASN A 325 7.73 12.68 -2.36
C ASN A 325 7.44 12.50 -3.85
N ALA A 326 7.38 11.27 -4.35
CA ALA A 326 7.03 11.00 -5.75
C ALA A 326 5.64 11.52 -6.12
N ILE A 327 4.66 11.40 -5.21
CA ILE A 327 3.32 11.97 -5.40
C ILE A 327 3.35 13.49 -5.48
N ILE A 328 4.10 14.16 -4.60
CA ILE A 328 4.20 15.62 -4.57
C ILE A 328 4.95 16.15 -5.81
N LEU A 329 6.04 15.51 -6.21
CA LEU A 329 6.76 15.83 -7.46
C LEU A 329 5.83 15.69 -8.68
N ALA A 330 5.08 14.58 -8.74
CA ALA A 330 4.13 14.32 -9.81
C ALA A 330 2.99 15.35 -9.83
N ALA A 331 2.50 15.77 -8.65
CA ALA A 331 1.47 16.80 -8.54
C ALA A 331 1.98 18.16 -9.05
N ALA A 332 3.19 18.56 -8.65
CA ALA A 332 3.82 19.77 -9.14
C ALA A 332 4.05 19.73 -10.66
N GLU A 333 4.42 18.59 -11.25
CA GLU A 333 4.54 18.48 -12.72
C GLU A 333 3.18 18.60 -13.39
N ALA A 334 2.17 17.88 -12.90
CA ALA A 334 0.86 17.80 -13.53
C ALA A 334 0.10 19.14 -13.57
N VAL A 335 0.36 20.04 -12.61
CA VAL A 335 -0.23 21.39 -12.56
C VAL A 335 0.41 22.35 -13.55
N ALA A 336 1.70 22.17 -13.84
CA ALA A 336 2.49 23.14 -14.62
C ALA A 336 2.64 22.75 -16.10
N ASP A 337 2.56 21.46 -16.42
CA ASP A 337 2.82 20.93 -17.74
C ASP A 337 1.53 20.73 -18.55
N SER A 338 1.65 20.60 -19.87
CA SER A 338 0.52 20.39 -20.76
C SER A 338 -0.25 19.11 -20.39
N PRO A 339 -1.58 19.07 -20.62
CA PRO A 339 -2.39 17.88 -20.38
C PRO A 339 -1.84 16.67 -21.14
N ARG A 340 -1.35 15.67 -20.40
CA ARG A 340 -0.90 14.38 -20.92
C ARG A 340 -1.02 13.31 -19.85
N HIS A 341 -0.95 12.06 -20.28
CA HIS A 341 -0.87 10.92 -19.39
C HIS A 341 0.58 10.63 -19.02
N ARG A 342 0.81 10.36 -17.74
CA ARG A 342 2.12 10.04 -17.17
C ARG A 342 1.99 8.81 -16.30
N ILE A 343 3.04 7.99 -16.28
CA ILE A 343 3.13 6.85 -15.38
C ILE A 343 4.48 6.98 -14.69
N TYR A 344 4.49 6.91 -13.36
CA TYR A 344 5.71 6.92 -12.56
C TYR A 344 5.75 5.69 -11.68
N GLN A 345 6.89 5.01 -11.62
CA GLN A 345 7.12 3.88 -10.72
C GLN A 345 8.01 4.31 -9.57
N CYS A 346 7.57 4.09 -8.33
CA CYS A 346 8.37 4.34 -7.14
C CYS A 346 8.79 2.98 -6.55
N CYS A 347 9.98 2.53 -6.92
CA CYS A 347 10.48 1.19 -6.64
C CYS A 347 12.00 1.20 -6.44
N SER A 348 12.54 0.10 -5.89
CA SER A 348 13.98 -0.08 -5.68
C SER A 348 14.62 -1.09 -6.63
N GLY A 349 13.84 -1.95 -7.30
CA GLY A 349 14.34 -3.15 -7.96
C GLY A 349 15.37 -2.93 -9.07
N SER A 350 15.30 -1.84 -9.83
CA SER A 350 16.27 -1.54 -10.89
C SER A 350 17.50 -0.76 -10.43
N SER A 351 17.35 0.07 -9.40
CA SER A 351 18.37 1.04 -8.98
C SER A 351 19.13 0.62 -7.72
N ASN A 352 18.46 -0.06 -6.79
CA ASN A 352 19.04 -0.55 -5.53
C ASN A 352 18.31 -1.82 -5.03
N PRO A 353 18.36 -2.95 -5.74
CA PRO A 353 17.60 -4.14 -5.40
C PRO A 353 18.03 -4.78 -4.08
N VAL A 354 17.06 -5.28 -3.32
CA VAL A 354 17.27 -6.23 -2.22
C VAL A 354 16.67 -7.58 -2.57
N SER A 355 17.47 -8.65 -2.45
CA SER A 355 16.99 -10.01 -2.64
C SER A 355 16.30 -10.54 -1.38
N LEU A 356 15.37 -11.49 -1.54
CA LEU A 356 14.74 -12.19 -0.42
C LEU A 356 15.77 -12.83 0.52
N GLY A 357 16.87 -13.36 -0.04
CA GLY A 357 17.98 -13.91 0.74
C GLY A 357 18.62 -12.85 1.64
N GLN A 358 19.01 -11.70 1.08
CA GLN A 358 19.58 -10.58 1.85
C GLN A 358 18.62 -10.07 2.92
N PHE A 359 17.32 -9.92 2.58
CA PHE A 359 16.30 -9.50 3.53
C PHE A 359 16.23 -10.44 4.75
N ILE A 360 16.16 -11.75 4.51
CA ILE A 360 16.14 -12.76 5.56
C ILE A 360 17.44 -12.77 6.37
N ASP A 361 18.59 -12.62 5.71
CA ASP A 361 19.89 -12.65 6.38
C ASP A 361 20.06 -11.44 7.30
N HIS A 362 19.64 -10.23 6.87
CA HIS A 362 19.64 -9.03 7.71
C HIS A 362 18.71 -9.18 8.92
N LEU A 363 17.50 -9.69 8.70
CA LEU A 363 16.55 -9.98 9.78
C LEU A 363 17.15 -10.96 10.80
N MET A 364 17.70 -12.08 10.33
CA MET A 364 18.30 -13.10 11.21
C MET A 364 19.53 -12.57 11.95
N ALA A 365 20.38 -11.78 11.29
CA ALA A 365 21.56 -11.18 11.90
C ALA A 365 21.16 -10.21 13.04
N GLU A 366 20.21 -9.31 12.78
CA GLU A 366 19.76 -8.35 13.79
C GLU A 366 19.06 -9.03 14.96
N SER A 367 18.23 -10.03 14.68
CA SER A 367 17.54 -10.77 15.73
C SER A 367 18.51 -11.54 16.63
N LYS A 368 19.59 -12.10 16.07
CA LYS A 368 20.60 -12.79 16.88
C LYS A 368 21.36 -11.85 17.80
N ALA A 369 21.68 -10.65 17.31
CA ALA A 369 22.47 -9.66 18.04
C ALA A 369 21.61 -8.91 19.08
N ASN A 370 20.42 -8.44 18.69
CA ASN A 370 19.71 -7.38 19.38
C ASN A 370 18.22 -7.69 19.65
N PHE A 371 17.78 -8.96 19.63
CA PHE A 371 16.35 -9.28 19.85
C PHE A 371 15.75 -8.64 21.11
N ALA A 372 16.57 -8.46 22.15
CA ALA A 372 16.14 -7.90 23.43
C ALA A 372 15.71 -6.43 23.35
N GLU A 373 16.13 -5.70 22.30
CA GLU A 373 15.71 -4.32 22.03
C GLU A 373 14.31 -4.22 21.43
N TYR A 374 13.73 -5.34 20.97
CA TYR A 374 12.44 -5.40 20.30
C TYR A 374 11.46 -6.31 21.03
N ASP A 375 11.06 -5.91 22.24
CA ASP A 375 10.20 -6.67 23.16
C ASP A 375 8.79 -6.99 22.60
N GLN A 376 8.24 -6.14 21.73
CA GLN A 376 6.96 -6.35 21.06
C GLN A 376 7.12 -7.30 19.85
N LEU A 377 8.27 -7.27 19.19
CA LEU A 377 8.59 -8.08 18.01
C LEU A 377 9.11 -9.48 18.35
N PHE A 378 10.04 -9.60 19.30
CA PHE A 378 10.62 -10.87 19.74
C PHE A 378 10.27 -11.16 21.20
N TYR A 379 9.52 -12.23 21.43
CA TYR A 379 9.15 -12.65 22.79
C TYR A 379 10.21 -13.52 23.46
N ARG A 380 11.16 -14.00 22.67
CA ARG A 380 12.32 -14.80 23.05
C ARG A 380 13.32 -14.73 21.91
N GLN A 381 14.57 -15.04 22.19
CA GLN A 381 15.58 -15.17 21.15
C GLN A 381 15.16 -16.24 20.13
N PRO A 382 15.07 -15.90 18.83
CA PRO A 382 14.83 -16.90 17.79
C PRO A 382 15.98 -17.91 17.73
N THR A 383 15.66 -19.20 17.75
CA THR A 383 16.65 -20.30 17.73
C THR A 383 16.55 -21.13 16.46
N LYS A 384 15.39 -21.12 15.80
CA LYS A 384 15.16 -21.90 14.58
C LYS A 384 15.73 -21.20 13.34
N PRO A 385 16.21 -21.98 12.35
CA PRO A 385 16.57 -21.43 11.04
C PRO A 385 15.31 -20.96 10.30
N PHE A 386 15.50 -19.95 9.45
CA PHE A 386 14.46 -19.44 8.54
C PHE A 386 14.99 -19.46 7.12
N ILE A 387 14.50 -20.43 6.35
CA ILE A 387 15.09 -20.79 5.06
C ILE A 387 14.07 -20.52 3.97
N ALA A 388 14.40 -19.62 3.06
CA ALA A 388 13.66 -19.46 1.82
C ALA A 388 13.96 -20.62 0.86
N VAL A 389 12.92 -21.30 0.40
CA VAL A 389 12.97 -22.43 -0.53
C VAL A 389 12.05 -22.19 -1.71
N ASN A 390 12.39 -22.72 -2.88
CA ASN A 390 11.53 -22.55 -4.06
C ASN A 390 10.14 -23.18 -3.83
N ARG A 391 9.15 -22.72 -4.60
CA ARG A 391 7.75 -23.09 -4.40
C ARG A 391 7.49 -24.59 -4.49
N ARG A 392 8.11 -25.26 -5.46
CA ARG A 392 7.92 -26.71 -5.68
C ARG A 392 8.39 -27.53 -4.48
N LEU A 393 9.58 -27.20 -3.96
CA LEU A 393 10.14 -27.85 -2.77
C LEU A 393 9.27 -27.55 -1.53
N PHE A 394 8.83 -26.31 -1.37
CA PHE A 394 7.92 -25.94 -0.29
C PHE A 394 6.61 -26.75 -0.33
N ASP A 395 5.95 -26.81 -1.49
CA ASP A 395 4.69 -27.53 -1.64
C ASP A 395 4.87 -29.05 -1.42
N ALA A 396 6.00 -29.62 -1.86
CA ALA A 396 6.35 -31.03 -1.61
C ALA A 396 6.54 -31.32 -0.11
N VAL A 397 7.31 -30.49 0.61
CA VAL A 397 7.56 -30.66 2.05
C VAL A 397 6.26 -30.47 2.85
N VAL A 398 5.49 -29.42 2.56
CA VAL A 398 4.22 -29.15 3.26
C VAL A 398 3.18 -30.24 2.96
N GLY A 399 3.09 -30.70 1.71
CA GLY A 399 2.22 -31.80 1.31
C GLY A 399 2.58 -33.11 2.02
N GLY A 400 3.87 -33.45 2.07
CA GLY A 400 4.38 -34.66 2.72
C GLY A 400 4.14 -34.71 4.23
N VAL A 401 4.15 -33.56 4.92
CA VAL A 401 3.87 -33.47 6.36
C VAL A 401 2.36 -33.45 6.67
N ARG A 402 1.55 -32.82 5.80
CA ARG A 402 0.09 -32.68 6.02
C ARG A 402 -0.66 -34.00 5.87
N ILE A 403 -0.29 -34.84 4.89
CA ILE A 403 -0.98 -36.10 4.61
C ILE A 403 -1.01 -36.99 5.88
N PRO A 404 0.13 -37.32 6.53
CA PRO A 404 0.14 -38.08 7.77
C PRO A 404 -0.65 -37.40 8.90
N LEU A 405 -0.43 -36.10 9.15
CA LEU A 405 -1.09 -35.37 10.24
C LEU A 405 -2.61 -35.27 10.08
N SER A 406 -3.10 -35.16 8.85
CA SER A 406 -4.54 -35.14 8.55
C SER A 406 -5.18 -36.51 8.80
N ILE A 407 -4.46 -37.59 8.52
CA ILE A 407 -4.87 -38.97 8.83
C ILE A 407 -4.89 -39.16 10.35
N THR A 408 -3.82 -38.80 11.05
CA THR A 408 -3.74 -38.85 12.52
C THR A 408 -4.85 -38.01 13.18
N GLY A 409 -5.13 -36.81 12.66
CA GLY A 409 -6.20 -35.95 13.17
C GLY A 409 -7.61 -36.47 12.89
N LYS A 410 -7.84 -37.27 11.84
CA LYS A 410 -9.09 -38.00 11.61
C LYS A 410 -9.22 -39.19 12.56
N VAL A 411 -8.13 -39.94 12.78
CA VAL A 411 -8.07 -41.06 13.74
C VAL A 411 -8.33 -40.58 15.17
N LEU A 412 -7.68 -39.51 15.62
CA LEU A 412 -7.90 -38.90 16.94
C LEU A 412 -9.35 -38.44 17.13
N ARG A 413 -9.99 -37.91 16.06
CA ARG A 413 -11.42 -37.54 16.09
C ARG A 413 -12.33 -38.76 16.18
N MET A 414 -12.02 -39.85 15.46
CA MET A 414 -12.73 -41.12 15.61
C MET A 414 -12.56 -41.71 17.02
N LEU A 415 -11.44 -41.44 17.69
CA LEU A 415 -11.19 -41.79 19.09
C LEU A 415 -11.75 -40.77 20.11
N GLY A 416 -12.62 -39.85 19.68
CA GLY A 416 -13.31 -38.90 20.56
C GLY A 416 -12.49 -37.69 21.03
N GLN A 417 -11.24 -37.52 20.56
CA GLN A 417 -10.41 -36.37 20.90
C GLN A 417 -10.55 -35.26 19.86
N ASN A 418 -11.42 -34.28 20.13
CA ASN A 418 -11.59 -33.07 19.34
C ASN A 418 -10.51 -32.01 19.66
N ARG A 419 -9.24 -32.34 19.44
CA ARG A 419 -8.13 -31.37 19.51
C ARG A 419 -7.55 -31.12 18.12
N GLU A 420 -7.73 -29.91 17.62
CA GLU A 420 -7.04 -29.46 16.42
C GLU A 420 -5.53 -29.37 16.71
N LEU A 421 -4.72 -30.12 15.97
CA LEU A 421 -3.28 -30.16 16.20
C LEU A 421 -2.67 -28.80 15.89
N LYS A 422 -1.95 -28.20 16.85
CA LYS A 422 -1.24 -26.92 16.71
C LYS A 422 -0.35 -26.88 15.45
N VAL A 423 0.19 -28.03 15.06
CA VAL A 423 1.01 -28.22 13.85
C VAL A 423 0.18 -28.05 12.57
N LEU A 424 -1.06 -28.56 12.50
CA LEU A 424 -1.94 -28.37 11.34
C LEU A 424 -2.32 -26.89 11.16
N ARG A 425 -2.63 -26.18 12.26
CA ARG A 425 -2.90 -24.73 12.22
C ARG A 425 -1.69 -23.92 11.77
N ASN A 426 -0.48 -24.31 12.20
CA ASN A 426 0.75 -23.69 11.72
C ASN A 426 0.94 -23.95 10.21
N LEU A 427 0.68 -25.16 9.72
CA LEU A 427 0.75 -25.48 8.28
C LEU A 427 -0.28 -24.71 7.44
N ASP A 428 -1.50 -24.51 7.93
CA ASP A 428 -2.49 -23.67 7.24
C ASP A 428 -2.09 -22.19 7.24
N THR A 429 -1.48 -21.70 8.32
CA THR A 429 -0.88 -20.35 8.37
C THR A 429 0.26 -20.24 7.34
N THR A 430 1.16 -21.23 7.31
CA THR A 430 2.27 -21.33 6.35
C THR A 430 1.79 -21.34 4.91
N ARG A 431 0.70 -22.06 4.59
CA ARG A 431 0.09 -22.07 3.24
C ARG A 431 -0.59 -20.75 2.90
N SER A 432 -1.26 -20.11 3.86
CA SER A 432 -1.87 -18.79 3.66
C SER A 432 -0.79 -17.74 3.34
N LEU A 433 0.29 -17.73 4.12
CA LEU A 433 1.48 -16.92 3.84
C LEU A 433 2.05 -17.29 2.47
N ALA A 434 2.20 -18.56 2.14
CA ALA A 434 2.66 -18.99 0.82
C ALA A 434 1.80 -18.47 -0.33
N THR A 435 0.48 -18.43 -0.18
CA THR A 435 -0.42 -17.89 -1.21
C THR A 435 -0.30 -16.38 -1.32
N ILE A 436 -0.14 -15.66 -0.19
CA ILE A 436 0.02 -14.19 -0.18
C ILE A 436 1.40 -13.77 -0.73
N PHE A 437 2.46 -14.51 -0.37
CA PHE A 437 3.86 -14.19 -0.70
C PHE A 437 4.40 -14.87 -1.95
N GLY A 438 3.67 -15.87 -2.46
CA GLY A 438 4.04 -16.57 -3.68
C GLY A 438 4.20 -15.61 -4.86
N PHE A 439 3.46 -14.52 -4.90
CA PHE A 439 3.54 -13.52 -5.97
C PHE A 439 4.65 -12.48 -5.79
N TYR A 440 5.07 -12.15 -4.57
CA TYR A 440 6.14 -11.16 -4.36
C TYR A 440 7.55 -11.75 -4.51
N THR A 441 7.65 -13.08 -4.62
CA THR A 441 8.92 -13.80 -4.60
C THR A 441 9.07 -14.83 -5.74
N ALA A 442 8.00 -15.07 -6.50
CA ALA A 442 8.03 -15.85 -7.74
C ALA A 442 8.46 -15.11 -9.01
N PRO A 443 8.21 -13.79 -9.19
CA PRO A 443 8.34 -13.22 -10.51
C PRO A 443 9.78 -12.95 -10.91
N ASP A 444 10.06 -13.25 -12.17
CA ASP A 444 11.31 -12.92 -12.84
C ASP A 444 11.17 -11.52 -13.49
N TYR A 445 10.82 -10.50 -12.69
CA TYR A 445 10.79 -9.12 -13.16
C TYR A 445 11.49 -8.11 -12.25
N ILE A 446 11.95 -7.02 -12.87
CA ILE A 446 12.63 -5.89 -12.26
C ILE A 446 11.88 -4.62 -12.66
N PHE A 447 11.34 -3.89 -11.69
CA PHE A 447 10.67 -2.61 -11.94
C PHE A 447 11.68 -1.50 -12.18
N ARG A 448 11.44 -0.71 -13.24
CA ARG A 448 12.23 0.46 -13.62
C ARG A 448 11.52 1.75 -13.25
N ASN A 449 12.26 2.73 -12.75
CA ASN A 449 11.78 4.06 -12.35
C ASN A 449 12.51 5.19 -13.09
N ASP A 450 12.90 4.96 -14.34
CA ASP A 450 13.68 5.92 -15.13
C ASP A 450 12.95 7.25 -15.30
N ASP A 451 11.64 7.24 -15.55
CA ASP A 451 10.85 8.45 -15.77
C ASP A 451 10.63 9.22 -14.46
N LEU A 452 10.49 8.53 -13.32
CA LEU A 452 10.45 9.18 -12.00
C LEU A 452 11.80 9.84 -11.65
N LEU A 453 12.93 9.18 -11.91
CA LEU A 453 14.25 9.77 -11.70
C LEU A 453 14.52 10.94 -12.66
N ALA A 454 14.02 10.85 -13.90
CA ALA A 454 14.06 11.95 -14.85
C ALA A 454 13.17 13.13 -14.38
N LEU A 455 12.00 12.86 -13.81
CA LEU A 455 11.14 13.88 -13.20
C LEU A 455 11.87 14.63 -12.07
N ALA A 456 12.44 13.92 -11.11
CA ALA A 456 13.22 14.54 -10.03
C ALA A 456 14.37 15.38 -10.58
N SER A 457 15.03 14.91 -11.64
CA SER A 457 16.09 15.67 -12.33
C SER A 457 15.59 16.95 -13.00
N ARG A 458 14.40 16.94 -13.61
CA ARG A 458 13.79 18.14 -14.21
C ARG A 458 13.36 19.18 -13.17
N MET A 459 13.01 18.77 -11.96
CA MET A 459 12.61 19.67 -10.87
C MET A 459 13.80 20.49 -10.35
N GLY A 460 14.97 19.87 -10.24
CA GLY A 460 16.23 20.56 -9.92
C GLY A 460 16.86 20.06 -8.63
N GLU A 461 18.08 20.51 -8.33
CA GLU A 461 18.87 19.98 -7.22
C GLU A 461 18.26 20.28 -5.84
N LEU A 462 17.66 21.46 -5.64
CA LEU A 462 16.98 21.77 -4.38
C LEU A 462 15.79 20.83 -4.16
N ASP A 463 14.99 20.57 -5.20
CA ASP A 463 13.83 19.66 -5.11
C ASP A 463 14.24 18.20 -4.89
N LYS A 464 15.40 17.77 -5.40
CA LYS A 464 15.94 16.43 -5.07
C LYS A 464 16.28 16.28 -3.60
N VAL A 465 16.69 17.36 -2.94
CA VAL A 465 16.97 17.37 -1.50
C VAL A 465 15.68 17.46 -0.69
N LEU A 466 14.73 18.30 -1.09
CA LEU A 466 13.46 18.48 -0.36
C LEU A 466 12.50 17.30 -0.54
N PHE A 467 12.50 16.67 -1.71
CA PHE A 467 11.59 15.59 -2.10
C PHE A 467 12.37 14.41 -2.72
N PRO A 468 13.26 13.75 -1.96
CA PRO A 468 14.03 12.62 -2.48
C PRO A 468 13.12 11.47 -2.91
N VAL A 469 13.45 10.85 -4.04
CA VAL A 469 12.75 9.67 -4.59
C VAL A 469 13.69 8.54 -5.01
N ASP A 470 15.00 8.74 -4.86
CA ASP A 470 16.02 7.82 -5.36
C ASP A 470 16.32 6.73 -4.34
N ALA A 471 15.91 5.49 -4.64
CA ALA A 471 16.12 4.34 -3.78
C ALA A 471 17.59 4.03 -3.50
N ARG A 472 18.56 4.56 -4.28
CA ARG A 472 20.00 4.38 -4.04
C ARG A 472 20.49 4.95 -2.72
N GLN A 473 19.72 5.83 -2.09
CA GLN A 473 20.04 6.35 -0.75
C GLN A 473 19.78 5.34 0.38
N ILE A 474 19.09 4.23 0.09
CA ILE A 474 18.79 3.20 1.08
C ILE A 474 20.03 2.33 1.32
N ASP A 475 20.62 2.43 2.50
CA ASP A 475 21.49 1.38 3.03
C ASP A 475 20.61 0.26 3.58
N TRP A 476 20.49 -0.85 2.84
CA TRP A 476 19.62 -1.96 3.22
C TRP A 476 19.97 -2.58 4.59
N SER A 477 21.24 -2.60 4.97
CA SER A 477 21.64 -3.12 6.27
C SER A 477 21.15 -2.18 7.39
N VAL A 478 21.35 -0.87 7.25
CA VAL A 478 20.87 0.10 8.25
C VAL A 478 19.35 0.15 8.26
N TYR A 479 18.71 0.28 7.09
CA TYR A 479 17.28 0.41 6.95
C TYR A 479 16.55 -0.81 7.53
N LEU A 480 16.86 -2.03 7.07
CA LEU A 480 16.15 -3.21 7.55
C LEU A 480 16.43 -3.46 9.03
N ARG A 481 17.68 -3.35 9.47
CA ARG A 481 18.07 -3.77 10.83
C ARG A 481 17.72 -2.74 11.89
N LYS A 482 18.05 -1.47 11.66
CA LYS A 482 18.00 -0.42 12.68
C LYS A 482 16.77 0.47 12.56
N ILE A 483 16.25 0.69 11.35
CA ILE A 483 15.14 1.62 11.11
C ILE A 483 13.82 0.86 11.10
N HIS A 484 13.67 -0.10 10.18
CA HIS A 484 12.42 -0.79 9.92
C HIS A 484 12.03 -1.74 11.06
N LEU A 485 12.93 -2.58 11.58
CA LEU A 485 12.61 -3.46 12.73
C LEU A 485 12.28 -2.67 14.00
N ALA A 486 13.02 -1.59 14.28
CA ALA A 486 12.73 -0.70 15.40
C ALA A 486 11.36 -0.02 15.22
N GLY A 487 11.09 0.47 14.01
CA GLY A 487 9.83 1.08 13.62
C GLY A 487 8.64 0.14 13.75
N LEU A 488 8.76 -1.09 13.25
CA LEU A 488 7.76 -2.14 13.39
C LEU A 488 7.47 -2.44 14.86
N ASN A 489 8.52 -2.58 15.69
CA ASN A 489 8.37 -2.80 17.13
C ASN A 489 7.65 -1.64 17.84
N ARG A 490 7.98 -0.40 17.47
CA ARG A 490 7.50 0.81 18.14
C ARG A 490 6.09 1.22 17.70
N TYR A 491 5.82 1.26 16.40
CA TYR A 491 4.63 1.93 15.85
C TYR A 491 3.52 0.95 15.42
N ALA A 492 3.87 -0.21 14.87
CA ALA A 492 2.88 -1.13 14.32
C ALA A 492 2.40 -2.18 15.32
N LEU A 493 3.27 -2.61 16.22
CA LEU A 493 2.96 -3.62 17.22
C LEU A 493 2.40 -2.97 18.49
N LYS A 494 1.57 -3.73 19.21
CA LYS A 494 0.98 -3.29 20.48
C LYS A 494 1.69 -3.99 21.62
N GLU A 495 1.84 -3.27 22.72
CA GLU A 495 2.31 -3.84 23.97
C GLU A 495 1.47 -5.05 24.35
N ARG A 496 2.18 -6.12 24.74
CA ARG A 496 1.53 -7.32 25.22
C ARG A 496 0.91 -7.00 26.58
N LYS A 497 -0.42 -7.11 26.69
CA LYS A 497 -1.09 -7.21 28.00
C LYS A 497 -0.55 -8.45 28.71
N VAL A 498 0.46 -8.28 29.54
CA VAL A 498 0.92 -9.31 30.46
C VAL A 498 -0.21 -9.45 31.47
N TYR A 499 -1.11 -10.42 31.27
CA TYR A 499 -1.97 -10.87 32.35
C TYR A 499 -1.03 -11.31 33.47
N SER A 500 -0.83 -10.43 34.44
CA SER A 500 0.02 -10.72 35.57
C SER A 500 -0.56 -11.96 36.25
N LEU A 501 0.28 -12.98 36.43
CA LEU A 501 -0.05 -14.20 37.17
C LEU A 501 -0.45 -13.92 38.64
N ARG A 502 -0.47 -12.66 39.07
CA ARG A 502 -1.00 -12.22 40.38
C ARG A 502 -2.50 -12.44 40.51
N SER A 503 -3.28 -12.34 39.42
CA SER A 503 -4.74 -12.54 39.48
C SER A 503 -5.16 -14.02 39.61
N ALA A 504 -4.34 -14.96 39.16
CA ALA A 504 -4.58 -16.39 39.33
C ALA A 504 -4.28 -16.88 40.77
N LYS A 505 -3.31 -16.25 41.45
CA LYS A 505 -2.99 -16.58 42.85
C LYS A 505 -4.06 -16.05 43.84
N ALA A 506 -4.72 -14.94 43.51
CA ALA A 506 -5.81 -14.39 44.32
C ALA A 506 -7.09 -15.24 44.23
N ARG A 507 -7.40 -15.84 43.06
CA ARG A 507 -8.57 -16.72 42.91
C ARG A 507 -8.41 -18.11 43.52
N LYS A 508 -7.18 -18.58 43.72
CA LYS A 508 -6.89 -19.87 44.36
C LYS A 508 -6.81 -19.81 45.89
N LYS A 509 -7.01 -18.64 46.48
CA LYS A 509 -7.06 -18.41 47.94
C LYS A 509 -8.48 -18.10 48.43
N ALA A 510 -9.45 -18.02 47.51
CA ALA A 510 -10.86 -17.71 47.78
C ALA A 510 -11.82 -18.80 47.26
N ALA A 511 -11.29 -19.96 46.88
CA ALA A 511 -11.99 -21.20 46.61
C ALA A 511 -11.24 -22.29 47.40
#